data_AF-C7R9D8-F1
#
_entry.id   AF-C7R9D8-F1
#
_cell.length_a   1.000
_cell.length_b   1.000
_cell.length_c   1.000
_cell.angle_alpha   90.00
_cell.angle_beta   90.00
_cell.angle_gamma   90.00
#
_symmetry.space_group_name_H-M   'P 1'
#
loop_
_entity.id
_entity.type
_entity.pdbx_description
1 polymer ?
#
loop_
_entity_poly.entity_id
_entity_poly.type
_entity_poly.pdbx_seq_one_letter_code
_entity_poly.pdbx_strand_id
1 'polypeptide(L)'
;MSIKTKLLVLPLATLFAVASVQANQPPANQTPATPQPAQVQSQQKVMEIQTKLANVQKQVIEENSELKQQQEALQASFNDAAAEAGFPKEKEEKFVALQQKLQKTDPASEEAKKMQQQLAQYQKEFIQARTAIMNDPELQKKQQDYQSSLIAAMTEKEPKVQTWIQELNSMRGGVQ
;
A
#
# COMPACT_ATOMS: atom_id res chain seq x y z
N MET A 1 21.61 2.79 -21.87
CA MET A 1 20.35 2.05 -21.60
C MET A 1 19.71 2.65 -20.36
N SER A 2 18.70 3.51 -20.53
CA SER A 2 17.99 4.12 -19.40
C SER A 2 16.95 3.15 -18.86
N ILE A 3 17.18 2.63 -17.66
CA ILE A 3 16.17 1.87 -16.92
C ILE A 3 15.14 2.91 -16.45
N LYS A 4 14.02 3.00 -17.17
CA LYS A 4 12.84 3.74 -16.74
C LYS A 4 12.23 2.99 -15.56
N THR A 5 12.65 3.34 -14.35
CA THR A 5 12.04 2.86 -13.11
C THR A 5 10.58 3.32 -13.11
N LYS A 6 9.67 2.38 -13.37
CA LYS A 6 8.23 2.64 -13.31
C LYS A 6 7.90 3.08 -11.88
N LEU A 7 7.39 4.30 -11.74
CA LEU A 7 6.80 4.79 -10.49
C LEU A 7 5.83 3.71 -9.98
N LEU A 8 6.13 3.15 -8.83
CA LEU A 8 5.17 2.38 -8.06
C LEU A 8 4.18 3.40 -7.51
N VAL A 9 3.12 3.68 -8.27
CA VAL A 9 1.93 4.33 -7.73
C VAL A 9 1.41 3.36 -6.68
N LEU A 10 1.78 3.58 -5.42
CA LEU A 10 1.19 2.88 -4.28
C LEU A 10 -0.31 3.15 -4.35
N PRO A 11 -1.17 2.18 -4.71
CA PRO A 11 -2.59 2.42 -4.63
C PRO A 11 -2.89 2.68 -3.15
N LEU A 12 -3.71 3.69 -2.89
CA LEU A 12 -4.28 4.03 -1.57
C LEU A 12 -5.17 2.90 -0.98
N ALA A 13 -4.94 1.65 -1.38
CA ALA A 13 -5.74 0.47 -1.06
C ALA A 13 -5.19 -0.34 0.12
N THR A 14 -4.03 0.00 0.70
CA THR A 14 -3.39 -0.80 1.76
C THR A 14 -3.48 -0.22 3.18
N LEU A 15 -4.38 0.74 3.44
CA LEU A 15 -4.50 1.35 4.78
C LEU A 15 -5.47 0.69 5.76
N PHE A 16 -6.23 -0.35 5.39
CA PHE A 16 -7.14 -1.00 6.35
C PHE A 16 -7.25 -2.51 6.14
N ALA A 17 -6.16 -3.23 6.44
CA ALA A 17 -6.21 -4.67 6.72
C ALA A 17 -5.91 -4.88 8.21
N VAL A 18 -6.87 -4.58 9.08
CA VAL A 18 -6.85 -5.07 10.46
C VAL A 18 -7.21 -6.56 10.42
N ALA A 19 -6.20 -7.38 10.66
CA ALA A 19 -6.32 -8.82 10.78
C ALA A 19 -7.14 -9.17 12.03
N SER A 20 -8.35 -9.69 11.86
CA SER A 20 -8.99 -10.52 12.87
C SER A 20 -8.36 -11.92 12.81
N VAL A 21 -7.34 -12.14 13.64
CA VAL A 21 -6.86 -13.47 13.99
C VAL A 21 -7.98 -14.17 14.76
N GLN A 22 -8.69 -15.08 14.12
CA GLN A 22 -9.65 -15.95 14.80
C GLN A 22 -9.02 -17.34 14.95
N ALA A 23 -8.65 -17.64 16.19
CA ALA A 23 -8.08 -18.89 16.63
C ALA A 23 -9.12 -20.02 16.64
N ASN A 24 -8.68 -21.23 16.26
CA ASN A 24 -9.24 -22.55 16.59
C ASN A 24 -10.77 -22.75 16.53
N GLN A 25 -11.26 -23.29 15.40
CA GLN A 25 -12.40 -24.22 15.41
C GLN A 25 -12.17 -25.39 14.40
N PRO A 26 -12.59 -26.62 14.74
CA PRO A 26 -12.45 -27.80 13.87
C PRO A 26 -13.37 -27.72 12.63
N PRO A 27 -13.07 -28.47 11.54
CA PRO A 27 -13.73 -28.30 10.25
C PRO A 27 -15.15 -28.90 10.28
N ALA A 28 -16.15 -28.06 10.46
CA ALA A 28 -17.52 -28.39 10.10
C ALA A 28 -17.71 -28.19 8.59
N ASN A 29 -18.22 -29.21 7.89
CA ASN A 29 -18.64 -29.21 6.48
C ASN A 29 -19.06 -27.83 5.96
N GLN A 30 -18.21 -27.18 5.15
CA GLN A 30 -18.58 -26.00 4.38
C GLN A 30 -18.80 -26.43 2.93
N THR A 31 -20.07 -26.63 2.58
CA THR A 31 -20.54 -26.54 1.20
C THR A 31 -20.07 -25.18 0.64
N PRO A 32 -19.48 -25.08 -0.56
CA PRO A 32 -19.08 -23.80 -1.12
C PRO A 32 -20.32 -22.91 -1.24
N ALA A 33 -20.42 -21.89 -0.40
CA ALA A 33 -21.47 -20.89 -0.48
C ALA A 33 -21.27 -20.14 -1.80
N THR A 34 -22.16 -20.39 -2.77
CA THR A 34 -22.24 -19.60 -3.99
C THR A 34 -22.49 -18.15 -3.58
N PRO A 35 -21.63 -17.19 -3.97
CA PRO A 35 -21.81 -15.80 -3.57
C PRO A 35 -23.19 -15.31 -4.01
N GLN A 36 -23.95 -14.75 -3.08
CA GLN A 36 -25.28 -14.20 -3.36
C GLN A 36 -25.19 -13.10 -4.43
N PRO A 37 -26.18 -12.99 -5.34
CA PRO A 37 -26.14 -12.04 -6.46
C PRO A 37 -25.88 -10.57 -6.03
N ALA A 38 -26.41 -10.18 -4.87
CA ALA A 38 -26.21 -8.85 -4.29
C ALA A 38 -24.73 -8.57 -3.93
N GLN A 39 -23.97 -9.60 -3.52
CA GLN A 39 -22.56 -9.49 -3.19
C GLN A 39 -21.67 -9.41 -4.44
N VAL A 40 -22.10 -10.00 -5.56
CA VAL A 40 -21.37 -9.90 -6.83
C VAL A 40 -21.55 -8.51 -7.43
N GLN A 41 -22.76 -7.96 -7.38
CA GLN A 41 -23.07 -6.63 -7.92
C GLN A 41 -22.38 -5.50 -7.13
N SER A 42 -22.28 -5.62 -5.80
CA SER A 42 -21.55 -4.65 -4.98
C SER A 42 -20.05 -4.64 -5.28
N GLN A 43 -19.44 -5.81 -5.49
CA GLN A 43 -18.02 -5.92 -5.86
C GLN A 43 -17.74 -5.31 -7.25
N GLN A 44 -18.59 -5.57 -8.23
CA GLN A 44 -18.45 -4.97 -9.57
C GLN A 44 -18.50 -3.44 -9.50
N LYS A 45 -19.44 -2.89 -8.71
CA LYS A 45 -19.58 -1.45 -8.54
C LYS A 45 -18.37 -0.83 -7.84
N VAL A 46 -17.81 -1.49 -6.82
CA VAL A 46 -16.57 -1.05 -6.16
C VAL A 46 -15.41 -0.97 -7.16
N MET A 47 -15.22 -2.01 -7.98
CA MET A 47 -14.16 -2.03 -9.00
C MET A 47 -14.34 -0.92 -10.05
N GLU A 48 -15.58 -0.67 -10.49
CA GLU A 48 -15.88 0.39 -11.44
C GLU A 48 -15.52 1.76 -10.87
N ILE A 49 -15.93 2.05 -9.63
CA ILE A 49 -15.65 3.33 -8.98
C ILE A 49 -14.14 3.51 -8.76
N GLN A 50 -13.44 2.47 -8.30
CA GLN A 50 -11.99 2.51 -8.13
C GLN A 50 -11.26 2.78 -9.46
N THR A 51 -11.73 2.19 -10.56
CA THR A 51 -11.17 2.42 -11.90
C THR A 51 -11.38 3.88 -12.33
N LYS A 52 -12.57 4.44 -12.10
CA LYS A 52 -12.86 5.85 -12.41
C LYS A 52 -11.98 6.80 -11.61
N LEU A 53 -11.85 6.58 -10.30
CA LEU A 53 -10.98 7.39 -9.44
C LEU A 53 -9.51 7.30 -9.87
N ALA A 54 -9.01 6.10 -10.17
CA ALA A 54 -7.63 5.91 -10.64
C ALA A 54 -7.35 6.65 -11.96
N ASN A 55 -8.31 6.65 -12.89
CA ASN A 55 -8.17 7.37 -14.16
C ASN A 55 -8.10 8.89 -13.95
N VAL A 56 -8.98 9.46 -13.12
CA VAL A 56 -8.95 10.90 -12.80
C VAL A 56 -7.67 11.26 -12.07
N GLN A 57 -7.29 10.46 -11.06
CA GLN A 57 -6.04 10.65 -10.32
C GLN A 57 -4.84 10.70 -11.26
N LYS A 58 -4.74 9.77 -12.22
CA LYS A 58 -3.66 9.74 -13.20
C LYS A 58 -3.61 11.02 -14.02
N GLN A 59 -4.74 11.46 -14.57
CA GLN A 59 -4.81 12.69 -15.37
C GLN A 59 -4.38 13.91 -14.56
N VAL A 60 -4.88 14.01 -13.33
CA VAL A 60 -4.56 15.11 -12.42
C VAL A 60 -3.08 15.14 -12.08
N ILE A 61 -2.48 13.99 -11.74
CA ILE A 61 -1.03 13.92 -11.46
C ILE A 61 -0.23 14.26 -12.72
N GLU A 62 -0.65 13.83 -13.91
CA GLU A 62 0.05 14.11 -15.16
C GLU A 62 0.03 15.61 -15.52
N GLU A 63 -1.08 16.29 -15.27
CA GLU A 63 -1.32 17.69 -15.64
C GLU A 63 -0.95 18.71 -14.56
N ASN A 64 -0.92 18.32 -13.28
CA ASN A 64 -0.63 19.21 -12.16
C ASN A 64 0.82 19.06 -11.68
N SER A 65 1.67 20.04 -12.04
CA SER A 65 3.09 20.06 -11.65
C SER A 65 3.32 20.22 -10.15
N GLU A 66 2.44 20.92 -9.44
CA GLU A 66 2.52 21.09 -7.99
C GLU A 66 2.31 19.75 -7.27
N LEU A 67 1.33 18.95 -7.70
CA LEU A 67 1.10 17.62 -7.14
C LEU A 67 2.28 16.67 -7.38
N LYS A 68 2.96 16.78 -8.53
CA LYS A 68 4.21 16.03 -8.77
C LYS A 68 5.29 16.42 -7.77
N GLN A 69 5.49 17.72 -7.54
CA GLN A 69 6.48 18.22 -6.58
C GLN A 69 6.14 17.77 -5.15
N GLN A 70 4.88 17.84 -4.75
CA GLN A 70 4.42 17.35 -3.44
C GLN A 70 4.66 15.83 -3.30
N GLN A 71 4.39 15.06 -4.36
CA GLN A 71 4.66 13.62 -4.37
C GLN A 71 6.15 13.30 -4.22
N GLU A 72 7.01 14.00 -4.97
CA GLU A 72 8.47 13.83 -4.90
C GLU A 72 9.02 14.22 -3.52
N ALA A 73 8.54 15.34 -2.96
CA ALA A 73 8.93 15.80 -1.64
C ALA A 73 8.48 14.84 -0.53
N LEU A 74 7.27 14.29 -0.65
CA LEU A 74 6.77 13.27 0.26
C LEU A 74 7.62 12.00 0.16
N GLN A 75 7.94 11.54 -1.05
CA GLN A 75 8.80 10.38 -1.27
C GLN A 75 10.21 10.56 -0.70
N ALA A 76 10.82 11.74 -0.88
CA ALA A 76 12.11 12.07 -0.26
C ALA A 76 12.02 11.99 1.27
N SER A 77 10.97 12.58 1.85
CA SER A 77 10.76 12.56 3.31
C SER A 77 10.59 11.13 3.85
N PHE A 78 9.92 10.24 3.11
CA PHE A 78 9.84 8.81 3.47
C PHE A 78 11.20 8.13 3.47
N ASN A 79 12.05 8.42 2.47
CA ASN A 79 13.38 7.82 2.37
C ASN A 79 14.29 8.31 3.51
N ASP A 80 14.22 9.60 3.82
CA ASP A 80 14.98 10.20 4.92
C ASP A 80 14.53 9.59 6.26
N ALA A 81 13.22 9.53 6.52
CA ALA A 81 12.68 8.91 7.73
C ALA A 81 13.05 7.42 7.85
N ALA A 82 13.09 6.69 6.72
CA ALA A 82 13.53 5.30 6.71
C ALA A 82 15.02 5.16 7.02
N ALA A 83 15.86 6.04 6.48
CA ALA A 83 17.29 6.07 6.77
C ALA A 83 17.56 6.39 8.25
N GLU A 84 16.89 7.41 8.80
CA GLU A 84 16.98 7.78 10.21
C GLU A 84 16.52 6.66 11.14
N ALA A 85 15.48 5.92 10.72
CA ALA A 85 14.98 4.77 11.45
C ALA A 85 15.84 3.48 11.27
N GLY A 86 17.00 3.58 10.62
CA GLY A 86 17.96 2.48 10.48
C GLY A 86 17.62 1.46 9.37
N PHE A 87 16.74 1.85 8.44
CA PHE A 87 16.36 1.06 7.27
C PHE A 87 16.47 1.87 5.96
N PRO A 88 17.70 2.31 5.59
CA PRO A 88 17.90 3.04 4.34
C PRO A 88 17.68 2.15 3.12
N LYS A 89 17.59 2.78 1.94
CA LYS A 89 17.29 2.10 0.67
C LYS A 89 18.24 0.95 0.35
N GLU A 90 19.54 1.09 0.63
CA GLU A 90 20.53 0.04 0.39
C GLU A 90 20.25 -1.20 1.24
N LYS A 91 19.66 -1.01 2.43
CA LYS A 91 19.28 -2.08 3.35
C LYS A 91 18.02 -2.79 2.86
N GLU A 92 17.05 -2.04 2.31
CA GLU A 92 15.89 -2.59 1.62
C GLU A 92 16.31 -3.44 0.41
N GLU A 93 17.22 -2.93 -0.43
CA GLU A 93 17.73 -3.66 -1.60
C GLU A 93 18.41 -4.97 -1.20
N LYS A 94 19.21 -4.96 -0.12
CA LYS A 94 19.81 -6.18 0.45
C LYS A 94 18.76 -7.15 0.96
N PHE A 95 17.73 -6.67 1.63
CA PHE A 95 16.62 -7.50 2.12
C PHE A 95 15.90 -8.20 0.96
N VAL A 96 15.57 -7.47 -0.12
CA VAL A 96 14.92 -8.03 -1.32
C VAL A 96 15.84 -9.03 -2.01
N ALA A 97 17.13 -8.71 -2.17
CA ALA A 97 18.09 -9.63 -2.76
C ALA A 97 18.22 -10.93 -1.95
N LEU A 98 18.21 -10.84 -0.62
CA LEU A 98 18.23 -11.99 0.28
C LEU A 98 16.99 -12.86 0.12
N GLN A 99 15.79 -12.27 0.01
CA GLN A 99 14.55 -13.00 -0.25
C GLN A 99 14.60 -13.75 -1.58
N GLN A 100 15.04 -13.08 -2.65
CA GLN A 100 15.15 -13.70 -3.97
C GLN A 100 16.18 -14.83 -3.99
N LYS A 101 17.29 -14.68 -3.26
CA LYS A 101 18.31 -15.72 -3.13
C LYS A 101 17.76 -16.92 -2.37
N LEU A 102 17.10 -16.69 -1.23
CA LEU A 102 16.52 -17.74 -0.41
C LEU A 102 15.48 -18.58 -1.16
N GLN A 103 14.66 -17.98 -2.02
CA GLN A 103 13.70 -18.71 -2.87
C GLN A 103 14.36 -19.70 -3.85
N LYS A 104 15.62 -19.46 -4.21
CA LYS A 104 16.39 -20.28 -5.15
C LYS A 104 17.32 -21.26 -4.45
N THR A 105 17.48 -21.15 -3.13
CA THR A 105 18.39 -21.99 -2.34
C THR A 105 17.64 -23.16 -1.74
N ASP A 106 18.29 -24.32 -1.69
CA ASP A 106 17.76 -25.49 -1.00
C ASP A 106 17.44 -25.15 0.47
N PRO A 107 16.20 -25.34 0.94
CA PRO A 107 15.77 -24.93 2.27
C PRO A 107 16.41 -25.73 3.40
N ALA A 108 16.93 -26.94 3.14
CA ALA A 108 17.64 -27.76 4.11
C ALA A 108 19.13 -27.38 4.23
N SER A 109 19.65 -26.57 3.31
CA SER A 109 21.05 -26.14 3.33
C SER A 109 21.37 -25.23 4.53
N GLU A 110 22.60 -25.36 5.04
CA GLU A 110 23.12 -24.45 6.06
C GLU A 110 23.18 -22.98 5.58
N GLU A 111 23.31 -22.77 4.27
CA GLU A 111 23.23 -21.44 3.65
C GLU A 111 21.82 -20.86 3.79
N ALA A 112 20.77 -21.63 3.50
CA ALA A 112 19.39 -21.20 3.69
C ALA A 112 19.08 -20.88 5.16
N LYS A 113 19.58 -21.67 6.12
CA LYS A 113 19.42 -21.38 7.55
C LYS A 113 20.04 -20.05 7.94
N LYS A 114 21.27 -19.76 7.48
CA LYS A 114 21.93 -18.46 7.73
C LYS A 114 21.16 -17.31 7.09
N MET A 115 20.69 -17.47 5.86
CA MET A 115 19.89 -16.45 5.17
C MET A 115 18.54 -16.21 5.86
N GLN A 116 17.89 -17.25 6.39
CA GLN A 116 16.66 -17.12 7.19
C GLN A 116 16.90 -16.31 8.48
N GLN A 117 17.99 -16.57 9.20
CA GLN A 117 18.35 -15.80 10.39
C GLN A 117 18.58 -14.32 10.07
N GLN A 118 19.32 -14.04 8.99
CA GLN A 118 19.51 -12.67 8.51
C GLN A 118 18.16 -12.05 8.15
N LEU A 119 17.29 -12.76 7.43
CA LEU A 119 15.98 -12.27 7.03
C LEU A 119 15.11 -11.91 8.23
N ALA A 120 15.12 -12.72 9.29
CA ALA A 120 14.40 -12.45 10.52
C ALA A 120 14.89 -11.15 11.21
N GLN A 121 16.21 -10.90 11.20
CA GLN A 121 16.78 -9.66 11.71
C GLN A 121 16.31 -8.45 10.88
N TYR A 122 16.39 -8.54 9.55
CA TYR A 122 15.91 -7.49 8.65
C TYR A 122 14.41 -7.21 8.84
N GLN A 123 13.58 -8.25 9.03
CA GLN A 123 12.15 -8.07 9.29
C GLN A 123 11.88 -7.30 10.58
N LYS A 124 12.60 -7.62 11.65
CA LYS A 124 12.48 -6.89 12.92
C LYS A 124 12.82 -5.40 12.74
N GLU A 125 13.93 -5.12 12.09
CA GLU A 125 14.40 -3.76 11.83
C GLU A 125 13.44 -3.00 10.91
N PHE A 126 12.92 -3.67 9.87
CA PHE A 126 11.91 -3.11 8.99
C PHE A 126 10.62 -2.75 9.73
N ILE A 127 10.12 -3.62 10.62
CA ILE A 127 8.92 -3.34 11.43
C ILE A 127 9.16 -2.13 12.33
N GLN A 128 10.31 -2.07 13.01
CA GLN A 128 10.68 -0.93 13.85
C GLN A 128 10.75 0.37 13.05
N ALA A 129 11.42 0.34 11.89
CA ALA A 129 11.51 1.49 11.00
C ALA A 129 10.13 1.95 10.51
N ARG A 130 9.29 1.00 10.06
CA ARG A 130 7.91 1.28 9.66
C ARG A 130 7.11 1.93 10.79
N THR A 131 7.24 1.44 12.02
CA THR A 131 6.56 2.05 13.17
C THR A 131 7.07 3.46 13.46
N ALA A 132 8.37 3.72 13.35
CA ALA A 132 8.92 5.07 13.53
C ALA A 132 8.39 6.03 12.47
N ILE A 133 8.49 5.66 11.19
CA ILE A 133 7.98 6.42 10.04
C ILE A 133 6.47 6.69 10.18
N MET A 134 5.68 5.68 10.59
CA MET A 134 4.23 5.85 10.77
C MET A 134 3.87 6.81 11.90
N ASN A 135 4.75 6.97 12.89
CA ASN A 135 4.55 7.88 14.02
C ASN A 135 5.23 9.24 13.82
N ASP A 136 5.87 9.47 12.66
CA ASP A 136 6.49 10.74 12.34
C ASP A 136 5.39 11.79 12.05
N PRO A 137 5.25 12.82 12.90
CA PRO A 137 4.20 13.82 12.76
C PRO A 137 4.40 14.72 11.53
N GLU A 138 5.63 14.98 11.10
CA GLU A 138 5.91 15.80 9.92
C GLU A 138 5.53 15.03 8.65
N LEU A 139 5.85 13.75 8.61
CA LEU A 139 5.50 12.88 7.50
C LEU A 139 3.99 12.66 7.41
N GLN A 140 3.32 12.45 8.55
CA GLN A 140 1.85 12.41 8.62
C GLN A 140 1.23 13.69 8.06
N LYS A 141 1.75 14.86 8.46
CA LYS A 141 1.26 16.15 7.97
C LYS A 141 1.46 16.28 6.46
N LYS A 142 2.66 16.02 5.93
CA LYS A 142 2.93 16.05 4.49
C LYS A 142 2.03 15.08 3.71
N GLN A 143 1.74 13.92 4.28
CA GLN A 143 0.83 12.94 3.67
C GLN A 143 -0.62 13.43 3.67
N GLN A 144 -1.08 14.11 4.72
CA GLN A 144 -2.41 14.71 4.78
C GLN A 144 -2.54 15.87 3.79
N ASP A 145 -1.52 16.74 3.73
CA ASP A 145 -1.49 17.87 2.81
C ASP A 145 -1.55 17.38 1.35
N TYR A 146 -0.71 16.40 0.98
CA TYR A 146 -0.75 15.79 -0.36
C TYR A 146 -2.10 15.15 -0.68
N GLN A 147 -2.70 14.40 0.26
CA GLN A 147 -4.02 13.79 0.05
C GLN A 147 -5.10 14.83 -0.16
N SER A 148 -5.09 15.91 0.62
CA SER A 148 -6.04 17.03 0.49
C SER A 148 -5.90 17.70 -0.87
N SER A 149 -4.67 18.06 -1.26
CA SER A 149 -4.40 18.66 -2.57
C SER A 149 -4.81 17.75 -3.72
N LEU A 150 -4.57 16.44 -3.61
CA LEU A 150 -4.95 15.48 -4.63
C LEU A 150 -6.47 15.38 -4.77
N ILE A 151 -7.21 15.28 -3.67
CA ILE A 151 -8.68 15.21 -3.69
C ILE A 151 -9.28 16.51 -4.26
N ALA A 152 -8.73 17.66 -3.87
CA ALA A 152 -9.15 18.95 -4.40
C ALA A 152 -8.98 19.01 -5.92
N ALA A 153 -7.80 18.67 -6.43
CA ALA A 153 -7.51 18.67 -7.86
C ALA A 153 -8.33 17.62 -8.65
N MET A 154 -8.56 16.43 -8.07
CA MET A 154 -9.47 15.44 -8.66
C MET A 154 -10.91 15.95 -8.73
N THR A 155 -11.39 16.64 -7.70
CA THR A 155 -12.74 17.22 -7.67
C THR A 155 -12.88 18.36 -8.66
N GLU A 156 -11.85 19.19 -8.82
CA GLU A 156 -11.82 20.28 -9.80
C GLU A 156 -11.88 19.72 -11.23
N LYS A 157 -11.14 18.64 -11.50
CA LYS A 157 -11.14 17.96 -12.82
C LYS A 157 -12.45 17.24 -13.10
N GLU A 158 -12.99 16.51 -12.12
CA GLU A 158 -14.21 15.72 -12.24
C GLU A 158 -15.07 15.87 -10.97
N PRO A 159 -16.14 16.69 -11.00
CA PRO A 159 -17.00 16.93 -9.84
C PRO A 159 -17.63 15.66 -9.25
N LYS A 160 -17.81 14.60 -10.06
CA LYS A 160 -18.35 13.31 -9.59
C LYS A 160 -17.42 12.56 -8.64
N VAL A 161 -16.16 12.97 -8.53
CA VAL A 161 -15.18 12.37 -7.60
C VAL A 161 -15.72 12.37 -6.16
N GLN A 162 -16.37 13.44 -5.71
CA GLN A 162 -16.97 13.45 -4.37
C GLN A 162 -18.06 12.39 -4.20
N THR A 163 -18.94 12.24 -5.20
CA THR A 163 -19.99 11.21 -5.19
C THR A 163 -19.39 9.82 -5.16
N TRP A 164 -18.36 9.55 -5.98
CA TRP A 164 -17.66 8.27 -6.02
C TRP A 164 -16.97 7.91 -4.70
N ILE A 165 -16.33 8.89 -4.05
CA ILE A 165 -15.73 8.70 -2.73
C ILE A 165 -16.80 8.38 -1.69
N GLN A 166 -17.92 9.12 -1.68
CA GLN A 166 -19.04 8.84 -0.78
C GLN A 166 -19.64 7.45 -1.00
N GLU A 167 -19.84 7.04 -2.26
CA GLU A 167 -20.34 5.71 -2.61
C GLU A 167 -19.41 4.60 -2.10
N LEU A 168 -18.08 4.74 -2.27
CA LEU A 168 -17.11 3.79 -1.73
C LEU A 168 -17.11 3.75 -0.19
N ASN A 169 -17.32 4.88 0.47
CA ASN A 169 -17.36 4.94 1.93
C ASN A 169 -18.63 4.28 2.48
N SER A 170 -19.79 4.51 1.85
CA SER A 170 -21.04 3.85 2.21
C SER A 170 -20.99 2.34 1.99
N MET A 171 -20.33 1.88 0.92
CA MET A 171 -20.15 0.44 0.67
C MET A 171 -19.19 -0.23 1.67
N ARG A 172 -18.23 0.51 2.22
CA ARG A 172 -17.30 0.02 3.26
C ARG A 172 -17.88 0.09 4.67
N GLY A 173 -18.68 1.12 4.97
CA GLY A 173 -19.34 1.33 6.27
C GLY A 173 -20.53 0.41 6.55
N GLY A 174 -20.94 -0.40 5.56
CA GLY A 174 -21.95 -1.46 5.70
C GLY A 174 -21.42 -2.78 6.29
N VAL A 175 -20.17 -2.80 6.76
CA VAL A 175 -19.60 -3.88 7.58
C VAL A 175 -19.55 -3.39 9.03
N GLN A 176 -20.71 -3.40 9.68
CA GLN A 176 -20.84 -3.34 11.14
C GLN A 176 -21.62 -4.56 11.60
#